data_AF-A0A6G3T0H8-F1
#
_entry.id   AF-A0A6G3T0H8-F1
#
_cell.length_a   1.000
_cell.length_b   1.000
_cell.length_c   1.000
_cell.angle_alpha   90.00
_cell.angle_beta   90.00
_cell.angle_gamma   90.00
#
_symmetry.space_group_name_H-M   'P 1'
#
loop_
_entity.id
_entity.type
_entity.pdbx_description
1 polymer ?
#
loop_
_entity_poly.entity_id
_entity_poly.type
_entity_poly.pdbx_seq_one_letter_code
_entity_poly.pdbx_strand_id
1 'polypeptide(L)' 'SRGEARAAGLDLLAALAADTECRAVEVLSRGGVDARWLADRVVVLTADAARHG' A
#
# COMPACT_ATOMS: atom_id res chain seq x y z
N SER A 1 14.78 7.81 -20.17
CA SER A 1 15.51 7.84 -18.88
C SER A 1 14.62 7.19 -17.83
N ARG A 2 15.14 6.28 -16.99
CA ARG A 2 14.36 5.66 -15.88
C ARG A 2 14.26 6.67 -14.72
N GLY A 3 13.48 7.72 -14.92
CA GLY A 3 13.37 8.87 -14.02
C GLY A 3 11.93 9.16 -13.58
N GLU A 4 11.05 8.17 -13.58
CA GLU A 4 9.77 8.28 -12.85
C GLU A 4 10.01 8.01 -11.37
N ALA A 5 9.24 8.70 -10.52
CA ALA A 5 9.25 8.50 -9.07
C ALA A 5 9.13 7.00 -8.78
N ARG A 6 10.17 6.41 -8.19
CA ARG A 6 10.14 4.99 -7.86
C ARG A 6 9.14 4.78 -6.75
N ALA A 7 8.22 3.84 -6.95
CA ALA A 7 7.36 3.35 -5.88
C ALA A 7 8.22 2.89 -4.70
N ALA A 8 7.93 3.44 -3.53
CA ALA A 8 8.48 2.97 -2.27
C ALA A 8 7.77 1.68 -1.83
N GLY A 9 8.31 1.00 -0.81
CA GLY A 9 7.71 -0.22 -0.29
C GLY A 9 6.27 -0.05 0.20
N LEU A 10 5.93 1.14 0.70
CA LEU A 10 4.57 1.48 1.11
C LEU A 10 3.63 1.69 -0.09
N ASP A 11 4.11 2.23 -1.21
CA ASP A 11 3.28 2.34 -2.42
C ASP A 11 2.92 0.95 -2.97
N LEU A 12 3.88 0.02 -2.94
CA LEU A 12 3.63 -1.39 -3.28
C LEU A 12 2.63 -2.02 -2.31
N LEU A 13 2.78 -1.78 -1.00
CA LEU A 13 1.85 -2.31 -0.01
C LEU A 13 0.42 -1.79 -0.22
N ALA A 14 0.26 -0.50 -0.52
CA ALA A 14 -1.05 0.09 -0.83
C ALA A 14 -1.68 -0.58 -2.06
N ALA A 15 -0.90 -0.81 -3.12
CA ALA A 15 -1.39 -1.48 -4.33
C ALA A 15 -1.82 -2.93 -4.05
N LEU A 16 -1.02 -3.70 -3.30
CA LEU A 16 -1.35 -5.08 -2.95
C LEU A 16 -2.59 -5.18 -2.05
N ALA A 17 -2.78 -4.22 -1.14
CA ALA A 17 -3.93 -4.20 -0.24
C ALA A 17 -5.23 -3.74 -0.92
N ALA A 18 -5.13 -2.97 -2.01
CA ALA A 18 -6.28 -2.51 -2.80
C ALA A 18 -6.77 -3.53 -3.83
N ASP A 19 -5.93 -4.48 -4.25
CA ASP A 19 -6.31 -5.55 -5.19
C ASP A 19 -6.99 -6.72 -4.47
N THR A 20 -8.33 -6.77 -4.55
CA THR A 20 -9.15 -7.77 -3.86
C THR A 20 -8.91 -9.20 -4.33
N GLU A 21 -8.36 -9.38 -5.53
CA GLU A 21 -8.04 -10.69 -6.09
C GLU A 21 -6.61 -11.14 -5.72
N CYS A 22 -5.83 -10.26 -5.08
CA CYS A 22 -4.46 -10.55 -4.69
C CYS A 22 -4.41 -11.52 -3.50
N ARG A 23 -3.53 -12.52 -3.59
CA ARG A 23 -3.27 -13.44 -2.48
C ARG A 23 -2.76 -12.74 -1.20
N ALA A 24 -2.18 -11.56 -1.33
CA ALA A 24 -1.79 -10.74 -0.19
C ALA A 24 -3.00 -10.36 0.67
N VAL A 25 -4.15 -10.02 0.06
CA VAL A 25 -5.39 -9.68 0.77
C VAL A 25 -5.93 -10.90 1.53
N GLU A 26 -5.83 -12.10 0.95
CA GLU A 26 -6.18 -13.33 1.67
C GLU A 26 -5.31 -13.54 2.91
N VAL A 27 -4.00 -13.30 2.80
CA VAL A 27 -3.05 -13.45 3.92
C VAL A 27 -3.33 -12.42 5.00
N LEU A 28 -3.56 -11.16 4.64
CA LEU A 28 -3.91 -10.09 5.58
C LEU A 28 -5.20 -10.43 6.34
N SER A 29 -6.24 -10.86 5.61
CA SER A 29 -7.53 -11.22 6.20
C SER A 29 -7.43 -12.41 7.15
N ARG A 30 -6.66 -13.44 6.79
CA ARG A 30 -6.39 -14.59 7.66
C ARG A 30 -5.59 -14.21 8.91
N GLY A 31 -4.79 -13.15 8.82
CA GLY A 31 -4.10 -12.54 9.95
C GLY A 31 -4.95 -11.57 10.78
N GLY A 32 -6.22 -11.38 10.44
CA GLY A 32 -7.13 -10.44 11.14
C GLY A 32 -6.91 -8.97 10.77
N VAL A 33 -6.23 -8.69 9.65
CA VAL A 33 -6.00 -7.33 9.14
C VAL A 33 -7.02 -7.01 8.07
N ASP A 34 -7.76 -5.91 8.25
CA ASP A 34 -8.62 -5.35 7.20
C ASP A 34 -7.76 -4.71 6.11
N ALA A 35 -7.76 -5.32 4.92
CA ALA A 35 -6.93 -4.87 3.80
C ALA A 35 -7.35 -3.50 3.25
N ARG A 36 -8.66 -3.19 3.27
CA ARG A 36 -9.17 -1.92 2.78
C ARG A 36 -8.77 -0.78 3.70
N TRP A 37 -8.96 -0.97 5.01
CA TRP A 37 -8.49 -0.03 6.02
C TRP A 37 -6.97 0.16 5.93
N LEU A 38 -6.22 -0.93 5.74
CA LEU A 38 -4.77 -0.85 5.60
C LEU A 38 -4.36 -0.02 4.36
N ALA A 39 -4.98 -0.25 3.20
CA ALA A 39 -4.70 0.50 1.98
C ALA A 39 -4.92 2.01 2.19
N ASP A 40 -6.06 2.39 2.77
CA ASP A 40 -6.37 3.80 3.06
C ASP A 40 -5.33 4.44 4.00
N ARG A 41 -4.90 3.70 5.03
CA ARG A 41 -3.88 4.17 5.99
C ARG A 41 -2.52 4.35 5.33
N VAL A 42 -2.10 3.42 4.49
CA VAL A 42 -0.79 3.46 3.82
C VAL A 42 -0.74 4.63 2.82
N VAL A 43 -1.82 4.89 2.09
CA VAL A 43 -1.92 6.06 1.18
C VAL A 43 -1.74 7.39 1.94
N VAL A 44 -2.33 7.51 3.14
CA VAL A 44 -2.13 8.71 3.98
C VAL A 44 -0.66 8.85 4.40
N LEU A 45 -0.03 7.75 4.82
CA LEU A 45 1.36 7.75 5.27
C LEU A 45 2.35 8.08 4.14
N THR A 46 2.14 7.58 2.93
CA THR A 46 3.00 7.90 1.79
C THR A 46 2.80 9.32 1.31
N ALA A 47 1.56 9.83 1.34
CA ALA A 47 1.27 11.23 1.04
C ALA A 47 1.90 12.17 2.09
N ASP A 48 1.93 11.79 3.36
CA ASP A 48 2.65 12.53 4.40
C ASP A 48 4.16 12.50 4.14
N ALA A 49 4.74 11.34 3.87
CA ALA A 49 6.18 11.21 3.60
C ALA A 49 6.62 12.04 2.37
N ALA A 50 5.82 12.06 1.30
CA ALA A 50 6.06 12.87 0.11
C ALA A 50 6.00 14.38 0.38
N ARG A 51 5.33 14.83 1.44
CA ARG A 51 5.29 16.26 1.85
C ARG A 51 6.49 16.66 2.71
N HIS A 52 7.24 15.71 3.27
CA HIS A 52 8.36 15.96 4.18
C HIS A 52 9.74 15.65 3.56
N GLY A 53 9.79 15.06 2.36
CA GLY A 53 11.01 14.81 1.59
C GLY A 53 11.19 15.83 0.46
#